data_AF-A0AAT9RGK7-F1
#
_entry.id   AF-A0AAT9RGK7-F1
#
_cell.length_a   1.000
_cell.length_b   1.000
_cell.length_c   1.000
_cell.angle_alpha   90.00
_cell.angle_beta   90.00
_cell.angle_gamma   90.00
#
_symmetry.space_group_name_H-M   'P 1'
#
loop_
_entity.id
_entity.type
_entity.pdbx_description
1 polymer ?
#
loop_
_entity_poly.entity_id
_entity_poly.type
_entity_poly.pdbx_seq_one_letter_code
_entity_poly.pdbx_strand_id
1 'polypeptide(L)'
;MNRPAPQPLRAWLITPALNADRFEKAKSYGADVALADLEDSVAPADKATAQATADRFLYPAADGGATLGLRVNTPVTADGIRDLAAITGYTHQPGIVLVPKVESARDIEVVAGALDTDQHAPVIYALIETPRAIDRLPAIVTADRLGGLLFGAADYAALTGCARTWEALLYARSAVANNAGTAGIPAIDSPYFDVQDLEGLRREAKRARALGFQGKGAVHPRQIPVITQAFTPSEDEVAAAQAVVAAGHQASAAVTTVGGQMVGPPLVAAAQAVVNQAAASASTRLPQLKEPPMNSSTATTTPQGYREVGKGRFRENVGAGLTDFVVGQVFEHRPGRTVTETDHVLNLALTGNVAPIHSDIEFCEHLDRDRVLVCGMVTLGIVMGASVRSISGLTTANLAIDELRLEHPVFVGDTLYAQTEITEARQSRSRPEYGVVTCKISGFNQDRRRVIVFQRTFFVPADAAAVRDTTNY
;
A
#
# COMPACT_ATOMS: atom_id res chain seq x y z
N MET A 1 -27.02 16.94 -18.65
CA MET A 1 -27.21 15.49 -18.82
C MET A 1 -26.51 14.80 -17.66
N ASN A 2 -27.26 14.16 -16.75
CA ASN A 2 -26.68 13.34 -15.67
C ASN A 2 -26.05 12.11 -16.31
N ARG A 3 -24.73 12.13 -16.57
CA ARG A 3 -23.98 10.88 -16.78
C ARG A 3 -24.01 10.11 -15.44
N PRO A 4 -24.37 8.82 -15.42
CA PRO A 4 -24.19 8.01 -14.22
C PRO A 4 -22.72 8.09 -13.79
N ALA A 5 -22.46 8.10 -12.48
CA ALA A 5 -21.10 8.11 -11.97
C ALA A 5 -20.34 6.90 -12.57
N PRO A 6 -19.15 7.09 -13.17
CA PRO A 6 -18.42 6.00 -13.78
C PRO A 6 -18.12 4.92 -12.72
N GLN A 7 -18.26 3.64 -13.10
CA GLN A 7 -17.91 2.55 -12.20
C GLN A 7 -16.43 2.64 -11.81
N PRO A 8 -16.07 2.38 -10.54
CA PRO A 8 -14.69 2.46 -10.10
C PRO A 8 -13.83 1.35 -10.73
N LEU A 9 -12.82 1.72 -11.51
CA LEU A 9 -11.91 0.81 -12.21
C LEU A 9 -10.71 0.42 -11.32
N ARG A 10 -10.96 -0.33 -10.24
CA ARG A 10 -9.98 -0.60 -9.17
C ARG A 10 -8.98 -1.67 -9.54
N ALA A 11 -9.44 -2.78 -10.10
CA ALA A 11 -8.60 -3.95 -10.37
C ALA A 11 -8.51 -4.24 -11.87
N TRP A 12 -7.28 -4.12 -12.41
CA TRP A 12 -6.98 -4.30 -13.83
C TRP A 12 -6.25 -5.62 -14.05
N LEU A 13 -6.93 -6.66 -14.54
CA LEU A 13 -6.28 -7.91 -14.91
C LEU A 13 -5.60 -7.76 -16.27
N ILE A 14 -4.27 -7.85 -16.30
CA ILE A 14 -3.46 -7.72 -17.51
C ILE A 14 -2.87 -9.09 -17.83
N THR A 15 -3.11 -9.60 -19.03
CA THR A 15 -2.54 -10.90 -19.45
C THR A 15 -2.35 -10.98 -20.97
N PRO A 16 -1.42 -11.79 -21.48
CA PRO A 16 -1.07 -11.79 -22.91
C PRO A 16 -2.27 -12.13 -23.79
N ALA A 17 -2.36 -11.47 -24.95
CA ALA A 17 -3.36 -11.71 -25.99
C ALA A 17 -3.21 -13.06 -26.74
N LEU A 18 -2.39 -13.97 -26.20
CA LEU A 18 -2.29 -15.37 -26.62
C LEU A 18 -3.13 -16.31 -25.74
N ASN A 19 -3.61 -15.85 -24.59
CA ASN A 19 -4.30 -16.66 -23.59
C ASN A 19 -5.80 -16.32 -23.48
N ALA A 20 -6.54 -16.36 -24.61
CA ALA A 20 -7.96 -16.00 -24.68
C ALA A 20 -8.84 -16.72 -23.65
N ASP A 21 -8.57 -18.00 -23.41
CA ASP A 21 -9.31 -18.83 -22.46
C ASP A 21 -9.23 -18.33 -21.00
N ARG A 22 -8.21 -17.52 -20.65
CA ARG A 22 -8.08 -16.92 -19.32
C ARG A 22 -9.05 -15.76 -19.11
N PHE A 23 -9.57 -15.15 -20.18
CA PHE A 23 -10.41 -13.95 -20.14
C PHE A 23 -11.90 -14.23 -20.06
N GLU A 24 -12.39 -15.34 -20.63
CA GLU A 24 -13.77 -15.79 -20.38
C GLU A 24 -14.07 -15.92 -18.87
N LYS A 25 -13.01 -16.19 -18.09
CA LYS A 25 -13.05 -16.25 -16.62
C LYS A 25 -12.70 -14.94 -15.92
N ALA A 26 -12.19 -13.91 -16.60
CA ALA A 26 -11.84 -12.63 -15.98
C ALA A 26 -13.02 -11.99 -15.25
N LYS A 27 -14.22 -12.08 -15.85
CA LYS A 27 -15.48 -11.69 -15.20
C LYS A 27 -15.72 -12.47 -13.91
N SER A 28 -15.48 -13.79 -13.92
CA SER A 28 -15.66 -14.64 -12.73
C SER A 28 -14.66 -14.32 -11.60
N TYR A 29 -13.54 -13.67 -11.91
CA TYR A 29 -12.54 -13.23 -10.93
C TYR A 29 -12.85 -11.86 -10.32
N GLY A 30 -13.85 -11.13 -10.84
CA GLY A 30 -14.27 -9.83 -10.34
C GLY A 30 -13.33 -8.68 -10.68
N ALA A 31 -12.61 -8.77 -11.81
CA ALA A 31 -11.81 -7.65 -12.32
C ALA A 31 -12.74 -6.55 -12.86
N ASP A 32 -12.40 -5.28 -12.60
CA ASP A 32 -13.15 -4.15 -13.15
C ASP A 32 -12.71 -3.88 -14.61
N VAL A 33 -11.43 -4.13 -14.92
CA VAL A 33 -10.87 -4.10 -16.27
C VAL A 33 -10.17 -5.42 -16.58
N ALA A 34 -10.42 -5.96 -17.76
CA ALA A 34 -9.69 -7.08 -18.32
C ALA A 34 -8.96 -6.60 -19.58
N LEU A 35 -7.63 -6.53 -19.50
CA LEU A 35 -6.76 -5.94 -20.52
C LEU A 35 -5.94 -7.03 -21.21
N ALA A 36 -6.20 -7.25 -22.49
CA ALA A 36 -5.37 -8.11 -23.34
C ALA A 36 -4.08 -7.37 -23.73
N ASP A 37 -2.94 -8.03 -23.61
CA ASP A 37 -1.64 -7.42 -23.88
C ASP A 37 -1.03 -7.92 -25.19
N LEU A 38 -0.73 -7.00 -26.11
CA LEU A 38 -0.01 -7.24 -27.36
C LEU A 38 1.47 -6.89 -27.28
N GLU A 39 1.91 -6.27 -26.18
CA GLU A 39 3.23 -5.68 -26.05
C GLU A 39 4.20 -6.60 -25.28
N ASP A 40 4.76 -6.20 -24.14
CA ASP A 40 5.92 -6.90 -23.54
C ASP A 40 5.66 -8.34 -23.11
N SER A 41 4.41 -8.75 -22.89
CA SER A 41 4.10 -10.14 -22.54
C SER A 41 3.95 -11.08 -23.76
N VAL A 42 4.14 -10.55 -24.97
CA VAL A 42 4.10 -11.31 -26.23
C VAL A 42 5.49 -11.30 -26.86
N ALA A 43 6.04 -12.49 -27.14
CA ALA A 43 7.34 -12.62 -27.79
C ALA A 43 7.28 -12.08 -29.23
N PRO A 44 8.39 -11.55 -29.79
CA PRO A 44 8.41 -10.96 -31.14
C PRO A 44 7.85 -11.88 -32.24
N ALA A 45 8.14 -13.18 -32.17
CA ALA A 45 7.65 -14.17 -33.14
C ALA A 45 6.13 -14.37 -33.09
N ASP A 46 5.50 -14.07 -31.95
CA ASP A 46 4.09 -14.32 -31.71
C ASP A 46 3.21 -13.06 -31.88
N LYS A 47 3.80 -11.89 -32.16
CA LYS A 47 3.08 -10.61 -32.30
C LYS A 47 1.95 -10.66 -33.30
N ALA A 48 2.22 -11.22 -34.48
CA ALA A 48 1.22 -11.36 -35.54
C ALA A 48 0.06 -12.27 -35.12
N THR A 49 0.36 -13.37 -34.42
CA THR A 49 -0.65 -14.28 -33.90
C THR A 49 -1.48 -13.61 -32.81
N ALA A 50 -0.84 -12.95 -31.84
CA ALA A 50 -1.50 -12.26 -30.74
C ALA A 50 -2.46 -11.17 -31.24
N GLN A 51 -2.03 -10.37 -32.24
CA GLN A 51 -2.88 -9.38 -32.91
C GLN A 51 -4.08 -10.04 -33.58
N ALA A 52 -3.86 -11.08 -34.39
CA ALA A 52 -4.94 -11.77 -35.10
C ALA A 52 -5.96 -12.42 -34.16
N THR A 53 -5.55 -12.79 -32.94
CA THR A 53 -6.45 -13.37 -31.94
C THR A 53 -7.08 -12.34 -31.01
N ALA A 54 -6.62 -11.09 -30.99
CA ALA A 54 -7.05 -10.05 -30.04
C ALA A 54 -8.55 -9.74 -30.12
N ASP A 55 -9.16 -9.79 -31.30
CA ASP A 55 -10.62 -9.59 -31.47
C ASP A 55 -11.44 -10.61 -30.65
N ARG A 56 -10.94 -11.84 -30.49
CA ARG A 56 -11.64 -12.88 -29.71
C ARG A 56 -11.73 -12.56 -28.21
N PHE A 57 -10.90 -11.64 -27.72
CA PHE A 57 -10.94 -11.17 -26.34
C PHE A 57 -12.03 -10.13 -26.13
N LEU A 58 -12.48 -9.50 -27.21
CA LEU A 58 -13.48 -8.46 -27.21
C LEU A 58 -14.82 -9.14 -27.51
N TYR A 59 -15.76 -9.02 -26.59
CA TYR A 59 -17.10 -9.56 -26.73
C TYR A 59 -18.10 -8.53 -26.22
N PRO A 60 -19.40 -8.63 -26.60
CA PRO A 60 -20.40 -7.68 -26.13
C PRO A 60 -20.41 -7.66 -24.61
N ALA A 61 -20.21 -6.47 -24.03
CA ALA A 61 -20.31 -6.30 -22.60
C ALA A 61 -21.76 -6.63 -22.19
N ALA A 62 -21.97 -7.80 -21.58
CA ALA A 62 -23.23 -8.06 -20.87
C ALA A 62 -23.36 -7.05 -19.73
N ASP A 63 -24.57 -6.57 -19.44
CA ASP A 63 -24.82 -5.63 -18.34
C ASP A 63 -24.13 -6.10 -17.05
N GLY A 64 -23.19 -5.30 -16.55
CA GLY A 64 -22.38 -5.59 -15.35
C GLY A 64 -21.12 -6.46 -15.58
N GLY A 65 -20.59 -6.54 -16.79
CA GLY A 65 -19.28 -7.17 -17.09
C GLY A 65 -18.07 -6.24 -16.88
N ALA A 66 -16.87 -6.83 -16.80
CA ALA A 66 -15.61 -6.09 -16.79
C ALA A 66 -15.45 -5.24 -18.07
N THR A 67 -14.82 -4.07 -17.96
CA THR A 67 -14.44 -3.29 -19.14
C THR A 67 -13.31 -4.01 -19.86
N LEU A 68 -13.51 -4.33 -21.14
CA LEU A 68 -12.51 -4.99 -21.97
C LEU A 68 -11.59 -3.95 -22.58
N GLY A 69 -10.29 -4.20 -22.52
CA GLY A 69 -9.31 -3.30 -23.12
C GLY A 69 -8.12 -4.04 -23.74
N LEU A 70 -7.30 -3.26 -24.43
CA LEU A 70 -6.15 -3.76 -25.16
C LEU A 70 -4.93 -2.86 -24.88
N ARG A 71 -3.80 -3.45 -24.46
CA ARG A 71 -2.49 -2.79 -24.55
C ARG A 71 -1.92 -3.06 -25.93
N VAL A 72 -1.79 -2.02 -26.74
CA VAL A 72 -1.16 -2.09 -28.08
C VAL A 72 0.35 -2.06 -27.96
N ASN A 73 1.06 -2.40 -29.02
CA ASN A 73 2.48 -2.05 -29.15
C ASN A 73 2.64 -0.53 -29.30
N THR A 74 3.83 -0.01 -28.95
CA THR A 74 4.09 1.44 -29.00
C THR A 74 3.85 2.01 -30.41
N PRO A 75 3.14 3.15 -30.54
CA PRO A 75 2.70 3.69 -31.84
C PRO A 75 3.87 4.15 -32.73
N VAL A 76 5.09 4.24 -32.18
CA VAL A 76 6.31 4.57 -32.92
C VAL A 76 6.98 3.36 -33.60
N THR A 77 6.36 2.17 -33.55
CA THR A 77 6.87 0.93 -34.16
C THR A 77 5.93 0.39 -35.23
N ALA A 78 6.46 -0.46 -36.12
CA ALA A 78 5.66 -1.13 -37.15
C ALA A 78 4.61 -2.09 -36.57
N ASP A 79 4.88 -2.72 -35.42
CA ASP A 79 3.86 -3.52 -34.71
C ASP A 79 2.74 -2.63 -34.18
N GLY A 80 3.06 -1.49 -33.55
CA GLY A 80 2.04 -0.55 -33.05
C GLY A 80 1.16 0.02 -34.15
N ILE A 81 1.73 0.40 -35.30
CA ILE A 81 0.94 0.85 -36.47
C ILE A 81 0.02 -0.27 -36.96
N ARG A 82 0.51 -1.52 -37.03
CA ARG A 82 -0.33 -2.66 -37.41
C ARG A 82 -1.44 -2.94 -36.39
N ASP A 83 -1.16 -2.80 -35.09
CA ASP A 83 -2.17 -2.97 -34.04
C ASP A 83 -3.30 -1.95 -34.20
N LEU A 84 -2.97 -0.67 -34.39
CA LEU A 84 -3.96 0.40 -34.59
C LEU A 84 -4.83 0.15 -35.84
N ALA A 85 -4.21 -0.24 -36.95
CA ALA A 85 -4.94 -0.61 -38.17
C ALA A 85 -5.85 -1.84 -37.96
N ALA A 86 -5.37 -2.86 -37.27
CA ALA A 86 -6.12 -4.08 -37.03
C ALA A 86 -7.38 -3.84 -36.18
N ILE A 87 -7.29 -2.99 -35.15
CA ILE A 87 -8.43 -2.66 -34.26
C ILE A 87 -9.63 -2.11 -35.04
N THR A 88 -9.40 -1.32 -36.10
CA THR A 88 -10.49 -0.76 -36.91
C THR A 88 -11.33 -1.83 -37.62
N GLY A 89 -10.77 -3.03 -37.82
CA GLY A 89 -11.44 -4.17 -38.44
C GLY A 89 -11.98 -5.20 -37.45
N TYR A 90 -11.85 -4.99 -36.14
CA TYR A 90 -12.34 -5.91 -35.12
C TYR A 90 -13.87 -5.94 -35.06
N THR A 91 -14.42 -7.13 -34.85
CA THR A 91 -15.86 -7.37 -34.70
C THR A 91 -16.41 -6.62 -33.49
N HIS A 92 -15.64 -6.63 -32.40
CA HIS A 92 -15.97 -5.90 -31.18
C HIS A 92 -14.87 -4.91 -30.85
N GLN A 93 -15.25 -3.67 -30.56
CA GLN A 93 -14.28 -2.60 -30.27
C GLN A 93 -13.89 -2.59 -28.78
N PRO A 94 -12.62 -2.30 -28.45
CA PRO A 94 -12.18 -2.23 -27.06
C PRO A 94 -12.76 -1.01 -26.36
N GLY A 95 -13.16 -1.16 -25.09
CA GLY A 95 -13.59 -0.03 -24.28
C GLY A 95 -12.41 0.85 -23.84
N ILE A 96 -11.25 0.22 -23.62
CA ILE A 96 -10.00 0.89 -23.21
C ILE A 96 -8.86 0.50 -24.14
N VAL A 97 -8.04 1.48 -24.52
CA VAL A 97 -6.74 1.25 -25.16
C VAL A 97 -5.64 1.80 -24.26
N LEU A 98 -4.70 0.94 -23.87
CA LEU A 98 -3.51 1.33 -23.11
C LEU A 98 -2.33 1.50 -24.07
N VAL A 99 -1.74 2.69 -24.09
CA VAL A 99 -0.62 3.04 -24.98
C VAL A 99 0.68 2.95 -24.18
N PRO A 100 1.61 2.03 -24.52
CA PRO A 100 2.89 1.90 -23.84
C PRO A 100 3.84 3.05 -24.19
N LYS A 101 4.80 3.32 -23.31
CA LYS A 101 5.96 4.19 -23.56
C LYS A 101 5.58 5.58 -24.07
N VAL A 102 4.50 6.18 -23.52
CA VAL A 102 4.05 7.52 -23.89
C VAL A 102 5.02 8.57 -23.36
N GLU A 103 5.52 9.44 -24.24
CA GLU A 103 6.47 10.50 -23.89
C GLU A 103 6.02 11.89 -24.38
N SER A 104 4.85 11.98 -25.03
CA SER A 104 4.25 13.23 -25.49
C SER A 104 2.72 13.16 -25.62
N ALA A 105 2.05 14.31 -25.58
CA ALA A 105 0.62 14.41 -25.92
C ALA A 105 0.32 13.91 -27.35
N ARG A 106 1.29 14.04 -28.27
CA ARG A 106 1.15 13.62 -29.66
C ARG A 106 0.94 12.11 -29.81
N ASP A 107 1.52 11.31 -28.92
CA ASP A 107 1.32 9.85 -28.92
C ASP A 107 -0.17 9.52 -28.73
N ILE A 108 -0.87 10.28 -27.89
CA ILE A 108 -2.31 10.13 -27.63
C ILE A 108 -3.14 10.62 -28.82
N GLU A 109 -2.78 11.76 -29.41
CA GLU A 109 -3.47 12.30 -30.60
C GLU A 109 -3.40 11.36 -31.80
N VAL A 110 -2.25 10.71 -32.02
CA VAL A 110 -2.08 9.72 -33.11
C VAL A 110 -2.98 8.52 -32.90
N VAL A 111 -3.04 7.98 -31.68
CA VAL A 111 -3.90 6.85 -31.34
C VAL A 111 -5.38 7.23 -31.47
N ALA A 112 -5.77 8.41 -30.97
CA ALA A 112 -7.13 8.92 -31.11
C ALA A 112 -7.52 9.09 -32.58
N GLY A 113 -6.68 9.72 -33.40
CA GLY A 113 -6.94 9.91 -34.82
C GLY A 113 -7.05 8.60 -35.62
N ALA A 114 -6.44 7.51 -35.14
CA ALA A 114 -6.54 6.20 -35.76
C ALA A 114 -7.79 5.42 -35.34
N LEU A 115 -8.28 5.61 -34.11
CA LEU A 115 -9.29 4.75 -33.49
C LEU A 115 -10.65 5.42 -33.26
N ASP A 116 -10.70 6.75 -33.17
CA ASP A 116 -11.96 7.47 -32.98
C ASP A 116 -12.76 7.44 -34.29
N THR A 117 -13.98 6.90 -34.19
CA THR A 117 -14.96 6.86 -35.27
C THR A 117 -16.29 7.44 -34.79
N ASP A 118 -17.21 7.73 -35.70
CA ASP A 118 -18.56 8.19 -35.35
C ASP A 118 -19.33 7.16 -34.50
N GLN A 119 -18.97 5.88 -34.58
CA GLN A 119 -19.66 4.78 -33.92
C GLN A 119 -19.03 4.38 -32.58
N HIS A 120 -17.72 4.55 -32.44
CA HIS A 120 -16.98 4.12 -31.26
C HIS A 120 -15.71 4.95 -31.07
N ALA A 121 -15.42 5.27 -29.81
CA ALA A 121 -14.22 5.97 -29.39
C ALA A 121 -13.72 5.35 -28.07
N PRO A 122 -12.62 4.57 -28.07
CA PRO A 122 -12.11 3.96 -26.85
C PRO A 122 -11.61 5.02 -25.86
N VAL A 123 -11.58 4.67 -24.58
CA VAL A 123 -10.90 5.48 -23.56
C VAL A 123 -9.41 5.18 -23.64
N ILE A 124 -8.59 6.20 -23.91
CA ILE A 124 -7.14 6.04 -24.05
C ILE A 124 -6.47 6.24 -22.70
N TYR A 125 -5.69 5.25 -22.26
CA TYR A 125 -4.81 5.36 -21.11
C TYR A 125 -3.35 5.47 -21.58
N ALA A 126 -2.58 6.34 -20.95
CA ALA A 126 -1.14 6.43 -21.16
C ALA A 126 -0.40 5.58 -20.11
N LEU A 127 0.47 4.68 -20.56
CA LEU A 127 1.40 3.99 -19.69
C LEU A 127 2.64 4.86 -19.50
N ILE A 128 2.83 5.34 -18.28
CA ILE A 128 3.94 6.19 -17.87
C ILE A 128 5.01 5.28 -17.28
N GLU A 129 6.03 4.99 -18.07
CA GLU A 129 7.01 3.96 -17.72
C GLU A 129 8.44 4.29 -18.13
N THR A 130 8.71 5.54 -18.53
CA THR A 130 10.05 6.04 -18.82
C THR A 130 10.40 7.27 -17.97
N PRO A 131 11.68 7.53 -17.69
CA PRO A 131 12.10 8.76 -17.00
C PRO A 131 11.70 10.02 -17.75
N ARG A 132 11.74 9.97 -19.09
CA ARG A 132 11.32 11.08 -19.94
C ARG A 132 9.82 11.35 -19.82
N ALA A 133 9.00 10.30 -19.69
CA ALA A 133 7.57 10.46 -19.45
C ALA A 133 7.30 11.20 -18.13
N ILE A 134 8.04 10.86 -17.05
CA ILE A 134 7.94 11.55 -15.76
C ILE A 134 8.33 13.03 -15.88
N ASP A 135 9.40 13.36 -16.60
CA ASP A 135 9.83 14.74 -16.84
C ASP A 135 8.78 15.56 -17.63
N ARG A 136 8.15 14.93 -18.62
CA ARG A 136 7.17 15.56 -19.53
C ARG A 136 5.73 15.44 -19.10
N LEU A 137 5.47 14.85 -17.93
CA LEU A 137 4.13 14.51 -17.48
C LEU A 137 3.13 15.68 -17.54
N PRO A 138 3.51 16.93 -17.13
CA PRO A 138 2.61 18.07 -17.23
C PRO A 138 2.13 18.38 -18.65
N ALA A 139 2.94 18.09 -19.67
CA ALA A 139 2.57 18.28 -21.07
C ALA A 139 1.81 17.08 -21.65
N ILE A 140 2.11 15.85 -21.19
CA ILE A 140 1.39 14.64 -21.63
C ILE A 140 -0.07 14.72 -21.21
N VAL A 141 -0.35 15.17 -19.97
CA VAL A 141 -1.71 15.18 -19.42
C VAL A 141 -2.63 16.24 -20.03
N THR A 142 -2.13 17.12 -20.89
CA THR A 142 -2.97 18.09 -21.61
C THR A 142 -3.60 17.53 -22.88
N ALA A 143 -3.37 16.26 -23.23
CA ALA A 143 -3.94 15.66 -24.43
C ALA A 143 -5.47 15.46 -24.30
N ASP A 144 -6.26 16.03 -25.21
CA ASP A 144 -7.72 16.09 -25.15
C ASP A 144 -8.43 14.71 -25.02
N ARG A 145 -7.82 13.64 -25.56
CA ARG A 145 -8.39 12.29 -25.58
C ARG A 145 -7.84 11.37 -24.50
N LEU A 146 -6.95 11.88 -23.64
CA LEU A 146 -6.39 11.11 -22.54
C LEU A 146 -7.46 10.89 -21.45
N GLY A 147 -7.77 9.63 -21.18
CA GLY A 147 -8.77 9.22 -20.19
C GLY A 147 -8.19 8.68 -18.89
N GLY A 148 -6.87 8.50 -18.78
CA GLY A 148 -6.22 8.07 -17.55
C GLY A 148 -4.74 7.74 -17.72
N LEU A 149 -4.06 7.56 -16.59
CA LEU A 149 -2.66 7.14 -16.53
C LEU A 149 -2.54 5.76 -15.89
N LEU A 150 -1.58 4.96 -16.34
CA LEU A 150 -1.10 3.76 -15.65
C LEU A 150 0.40 3.90 -15.41
N PHE A 151 0.89 3.60 -14.22
CA PHE A 151 2.33 3.63 -13.94
C PHE A 151 3.00 2.29 -14.26
N GLY A 152 4.01 2.26 -15.14
CA GLY A 152 4.78 1.06 -15.47
C GLY A 152 6.08 0.99 -14.66
N ALA A 153 6.05 0.32 -13.50
CA ALA A 153 7.21 0.32 -12.59
C ALA A 153 8.40 -0.52 -13.09
N ALA A 154 8.15 -1.57 -13.89
CA ALA A 154 9.20 -2.47 -14.35
C ALA A 154 10.14 -1.77 -15.36
N ASP A 155 9.59 -1.20 -16.42
CA ASP A 155 10.35 -0.46 -17.43
C ASP A 155 11.00 0.79 -16.85
N TYR A 156 10.29 1.52 -16.00
CA TYR A 156 10.85 2.69 -15.32
C TYR A 156 12.08 2.31 -14.48
N ALA A 157 11.98 1.25 -13.67
CA ALA A 157 13.09 0.78 -12.86
C ALA A 157 14.26 0.28 -13.72
N ALA A 158 13.97 -0.43 -14.81
CA ALA A 158 14.99 -0.90 -15.75
C ALA A 158 15.76 0.25 -16.42
N LEU A 159 15.06 1.30 -16.85
CA LEU A 159 15.66 2.46 -17.51
C LEU A 159 16.42 3.37 -16.55
N THR A 160 15.97 3.50 -15.30
CA THR A 160 16.66 4.30 -14.27
C THR A 160 17.79 3.54 -13.56
N GLY A 161 17.80 2.21 -13.65
CA GLY A 161 18.69 1.34 -12.87
C GLY A 161 18.33 1.28 -11.38
N CYS A 162 17.14 1.73 -10.98
CA CYS A 162 16.73 1.72 -9.57
C CYS A 162 16.09 0.39 -9.17
N ALA A 163 16.06 0.12 -7.86
CA ALA A 163 15.33 -1.03 -7.34
C ALA A 163 13.81 -0.83 -7.50
N ARG A 164 13.07 -1.91 -7.71
CA ARG A 164 11.59 -1.88 -7.78
C ARG A 164 10.92 -1.84 -6.40
N THR A 165 11.55 -1.19 -5.43
CA THR A 165 11.02 -0.98 -4.08
C THR A 165 10.03 0.18 -4.05
N TRP A 166 9.23 0.28 -2.99
CA TRP A 166 8.29 1.39 -2.86
C TRP A 166 9.02 2.73 -2.81
N GLU A 167 10.05 2.83 -1.99
CA GLU A 167 10.79 4.06 -1.70
C GLU A 167 11.50 4.59 -2.95
N ALA A 168 12.15 3.73 -3.72
CA ALA A 168 12.84 4.10 -4.96
C ALA A 168 11.87 4.62 -6.05
N LEU A 169 10.63 4.17 -6.03
CA LEU A 169 9.59 4.52 -7.00
C LEU A 169 8.60 5.57 -6.48
N LEU A 170 8.76 6.04 -5.25
CA LEU A 170 7.81 6.94 -4.60
C LEU A 170 7.69 8.27 -5.36
N TYR A 171 8.80 8.84 -5.82
CA TYR A 171 8.77 10.06 -6.62
C TYR A 171 7.95 9.89 -7.90
N ALA A 172 8.23 8.84 -8.68
CA ALA A 172 7.52 8.57 -9.93
C ALA A 172 6.02 8.34 -9.71
N ARG A 173 5.66 7.56 -8.67
CA ARG A 173 4.25 7.36 -8.29
C ARG A 173 3.56 8.66 -7.91
N SER A 174 4.20 9.48 -7.07
CA SER A 174 3.66 10.78 -6.66
C SER A 174 3.51 11.73 -7.85
N ALA A 175 4.47 11.75 -8.78
CA ALA A 175 4.39 12.54 -10.00
C ALA A 175 3.20 12.11 -10.87
N VAL A 176 2.99 10.81 -11.06
CA VAL A 176 1.85 10.24 -11.80
C VAL A 176 0.53 10.63 -11.16
N ALA A 177 0.36 10.39 -9.86
CA ALA A 177 -0.88 10.71 -9.16
C ALA A 177 -1.19 12.21 -9.17
N ASN A 178 -0.17 13.06 -8.95
CA ASN A 178 -0.34 14.51 -8.95
C ASN A 178 -0.81 15.03 -10.32
N ASN A 179 -0.15 14.62 -11.41
CA ASN A 179 -0.50 15.12 -12.75
C ASN A 179 -1.83 14.52 -13.27
N ALA A 180 -2.18 13.29 -12.87
CA ALA A 180 -3.53 12.77 -13.10
C ALA A 180 -4.58 13.64 -12.41
N GLY A 181 -4.33 14.04 -11.16
CA GLY A 181 -5.16 15.00 -10.41
C GLY A 181 -5.28 16.36 -11.11
N THR A 182 -4.19 16.89 -11.67
CA THR A 182 -4.19 18.15 -12.45
C THR A 182 -5.12 18.07 -13.66
N ALA A 183 -5.13 16.95 -14.38
CA ALA A 183 -5.99 16.75 -15.55
C ALA A 183 -7.39 16.23 -15.21
N GLY A 184 -7.68 15.94 -13.93
CA GLY A 184 -8.97 15.38 -13.51
C GLY A 184 -9.23 13.97 -14.04
N ILE A 185 -8.18 13.20 -14.31
CA ILE A 185 -8.23 11.84 -14.85
C ILE A 185 -7.76 10.81 -13.80
N PRO A 186 -8.19 9.54 -13.89
CA PRO A 186 -7.74 8.48 -12.99
C PRO A 186 -6.26 8.11 -13.20
N ALA A 187 -5.61 7.72 -12.12
CA ALA A 187 -4.29 7.07 -12.12
C ALA A 187 -4.41 5.63 -11.61
N ILE A 188 -3.81 4.68 -12.32
CA ILE A 188 -3.75 3.26 -11.99
C ILE A 188 -2.30 2.89 -11.66
N ASP A 189 -2.07 2.28 -10.49
CA ASP A 189 -0.73 1.92 -10.06
C ASP A 189 -0.24 0.64 -10.77
N SER A 190 1.09 0.49 -10.81
CA SER A 190 1.78 -0.61 -11.46
C SER A 190 1.28 -1.97 -10.99
N PRO A 191 1.34 -3.02 -11.86
CA PRO A 191 1.15 -4.38 -11.40
C PRO A 191 2.11 -4.76 -10.27
N TYR A 192 1.63 -5.61 -9.37
CA TYR A 192 2.47 -6.24 -8.36
C TYR A 192 2.96 -7.60 -8.89
N PHE A 193 4.27 -7.72 -9.09
CA PHE A 193 4.84 -8.83 -9.84
C PHE A 193 5.07 -10.10 -9.01
N ASP A 194 5.21 -9.98 -7.69
CA ASP A 194 5.26 -11.17 -6.83
C ASP A 194 3.83 -11.72 -6.64
N VAL A 195 3.53 -12.78 -7.39
CA VAL A 195 2.20 -13.40 -7.38
C VAL A 195 1.88 -14.05 -6.03
N GLN A 196 2.88 -14.46 -5.26
CA GLN A 196 2.66 -15.19 -4.00
C GLN A 196 2.54 -14.24 -2.80
N ASP A 197 3.22 -13.10 -2.81
CA ASP A 197 3.17 -12.12 -1.71
C ASP A 197 1.90 -11.23 -1.75
N LEU A 198 0.77 -11.81 -1.36
CA LEU A 198 -0.50 -11.07 -1.26
C LEU A 198 -0.52 -10.03 -0.14
N GLU A 199 0.32 -10.18 0.89
CA GLU A 199 0.40 -9.19 1.97
C GLU A 199 1.25 -7.99 1.54
N GLY A 200 2.35 -8.22 0.81
CA GLY A 200 3.08 -7.17 0.11
C GLY A 200 2.23 -6.40 -0.86
N LEU A 201 1.43 -7.10 -1.68
CA LEU A 201 0.42 -6.47 -2.54
C LEU A 201 -0.55 -5.59 -1.73
N ARG A 202 -1.09 -6.10 -0.62
CA ARG A 202 -2.03 -5.36 0.24
C ARG A 202 -1.39 -4.08 0.80
N ARG A 203 -0.16 -4.15 1.30
CA ARG A 203 0.58 -2.98 1.80
C ARG A 203 0.82 -1.97 0.68
N GLU A 204 1.30 -2.42 -0.47
CA GLU A 204 1.59 -1.55 -1.61
C GLU A 204 0.32 -0.88 -2.15
N ALA A 205 -0.78 -1.63 -2.32
CA ALA A 205 -2.05 -1.10 -2.80
C ALA A 205 -2.64 -0.02 -1.86
N LYS A 206 -2.54 -0.21 -0.54
CA LYS A 206 -2.95 0.81 0.43
C LYS A 206 -2.11 2.09 0.32
N ARG A 207 -0.78 1.95 0.15
CA ARG A 207 0.11 3.12 -0.04
C ARG A 207 -0.19 3.81 -1.38
N ALA A 208 -0.50 3.07 -2.45
CA ALA A 208 -0.88 3.63 -3.74
C ALA A 208 -2.19 4.42 -3.67
N ARG A 209 -3.23 3.85 -3.03
CA ARG A 209 -4.49 4.57 -2.75
C ARG A 209 -4.22 5.86 -1.97
N ALA A 210 -3.36 5.82 -0.97
CA ALA A 210 -3.01 6.99 -0.16
C ALA A 210 -2.31 8.11 -0.96
N LEU A 211 -1.62 7.78 -2.07
CA LEU A 211 -1.05 8.76 -3.00
C LEU A 211 -2.08 9.36 -3.97
N GLY A 212 -3.29 8.79 -4.06
CA GLY A 212 -4.35 9.25 -4.98
C GLY A 212 -4.59 8.34 -6.19
N PHE A 213 -3.93 7.18 -6.27
CA PHE A 213 -4.29 6.17 -7.27
C PHE A 213 -5.69 5.62 -7.02
N GLN A 214 -6.42 5.32 -8.10
CA GLN A 214 -7.80 4.82 -8.06
C GLN A 214 -7.91 3.31 -8.32
N GLY A 215 -6.81 2.69 -8.73
CA GLY A 215 -6.73 1.26 -8.96
C GLY A 215 -5.28 0.77 -9.09
N LYS A 216 -5.13 -0.52 -9.37
CA LYS A 216 -3.84 -1.18 -9.55
C LYS A 216 -3.92 -2.33 -10.56
N GLY A 217 -2.83 -2.51 -11.31
CA GLY A 217 -2.64 -3.66 -12.18
C GLY A 217 -2.53 -4.99 -11.40
N ALA A 218 -3.02 -6.06 -12.00
CA ALA A 218 -2.91 -7.43 -11.54
C ALA A 218 -2.37 -8.29 -12.67
N VAL A 219 -1.34 -9.09 -12.39
CA VAL A 219 -0.79 -10.08 -13.35
C VAL A 219 -1.39 -11.47 -13.14
N HIS A 220 -2.15 -11.68 -12.05
CA HIS A 220 -2.77 -12.96 -11.74
C HIS A 220 -4.15 -12.76 -11.06
N PRO A 221 -5.18 -13.56 -11.42
CA PRO A 221 -6.53 -13.49 -10.83
C PRO A 221 -6.61 -13.41 -9.30
N ARG A 222 -5.81 -14.21 -8.60
CA ARG A 222 -5.69 -14.19 -7.13
C ARG A 222 -5.40 -12.82 -6.50
N GLN A 223 -4.85 -11.87 -7.25
CA GLN A 223 -4.54 -10.52 -6.77
C GLN A 223 -5.77 -9.61 -6.77
N ILE A 224 -6.78 -9.93 -7.58
CA ILE A 224 -7.97 -9.10 -7.79
C ILE A 224 -8.71 -8.83 -6.48
N PRO A 225 -9.05 -9.83 -5.63
CA PRO A 225 -9.78 -9.54 -4.38
C PRO A 225 -9.00 -8.61 -3.44
N VAL A 226 -7.67 -8.74 -3.39
CA VAL A 226 -6.80 -7.92 -2.53
C VAL A 226 -6.76 -6.48 -3.02
N ILE A 227 -6.63 -6.27 -4.33
CA ILE A 227 -6.67 -4.94 -4.96
C ILE A 227 -8.04 -4.31 -4.76
N THR A 228 -9.12 -5.02 -5.13
CA THR A 228 -10.49 -4.55 -4.98
C THR A 228 -10.78 -4.12 -3.54
N GLN A 229 -10.37 -4.92 -2.55
CA GLN A 229 -10.52 -4.58 -1.14
C GLN A 229 -9.72 -3.32 -0.76
N ALA A 230 -8.47 -3.20 -1.20
CA ALA A 230 -7.60 -2.06 -0.85
C ALA A 230 -8.11 -0.72 -1.39
N PHE A 231 -8.74 -0.74 -2.58
CA PHE A 231 -9.30 0.43 -3.25
C PHE A 231 -10.81 0.65 -3.01
N THR A 232 -11.44 -0.19 -2.19
CA THR A 232 -12.83 0.02 -1.74
C THR A 232 -12.80 0.71 -0.38
N PRO A 233 -13.51 1.85 -0.21
CA PRO A 233 -13.61 2.49 1.09
C PRO A 233 -14.17 1.55 2.17
N SER A 234 -13.59 1.58 3.37
CA SER A 234 -14.13 0.83 4.50
C SER A 234 -15.42 1.44 5.03
N GLU A 235 -16.21 0.66 5.77
CA GLU A 235 -17.42 1.17 6.42
C GLU A 235 -17.13 2.37 7.34
N ASP A 236 -16.00 2.34 8.06
CA ASP A 236 -15.54 3.45 8.91
C ASP A 236 -15.19 4.70 8.10
N GLU A 237 -14.50 4.54 6.96
CA GLU A 237 -14.17 5.65 6.05
C GLU A 237 -15.44 6.27 5.46
N VAL A 238 -16.44 5.45 5.12
CA VAL A 238 -17.73 5.90 4.62
C VAL A 238 -18.52 6.62 5.71
N ALA A 239 -18.59 6.08 6.92
CA ALA A 239 -19.28 6.72 8.04
C ALA A 239 -18.64 8.08 8.39
N ALA A 240 -17.31 8.14 8.43
CA ALA A 240 -16.58 9.39 8.63
C ALA A 240 -16.87 10.41 7.51
N ALA A 241 -16.86 9.97 6.26
CA ALA A 241 -17.18 10.82 5.12
C ALA A 241 -18.63 11.34 5.16
N GLN A 242 -19.60 10.49 5.51
CA GLN A 242 -21.00 10.88 5.68
C GLN A 242 -21.17 11.94 6.78
N ALA A 243 -20.45 11.81 7.90
CA ALA A 243 -20.47 12.80 8.97
C ALA A 243 -19.91 14.16 8.50
N VAL A 244 -18.83 14.16 7.72
CA VAL A 244 -18.24 15.37 7.12
C VAL A 244 -19.20 16.05 6.14
N VAL A 245 -19.86 15.27 5.27
CA VAL A 245 -20.88 15.77 4.33
C VAL A 245 -22.07 16.38 5.06
N ALA A 246 -22.61 15.69 6.07
CA ALA A 246 -23.74 16.17 6.87
C ALA A 246 -23.39 17.48 7.59
N ALA A 247 -22.20 17.56 8.20
CA ALA A 247 -21.73 18.76 8.87
C ALA A 247 -21.56 19.94 7.89
N GLY A 248 -21.06 19.68 6.67
CA GLY A 248 -20.96 20.69 5.61
C GLY A 248 -22.30 21.25 5.17
N HIS A 249 -23.34 20.42 5.06
CA HIS A 249 -24.69 20.86 4.71
C HIS A 249 -25.40 21.65 5.81
N GLN A 250 -25.07 21.39 7.08
CA GLN A 250 -25.68 22.05 8.24
C GLN A 250 -24.95 23.32 8.65
N ALA A 251 -23.72 23.54 8.17
CA ALA A 251 -22.91 24.69 8.54
C ALA A 251 -23.50 26.00 7.97
N SER A 252 -23.76 26.97 8.85
CA SER A 252 -24.12 28.34 8.44
C SER A 252 -22.92 29.17 7.99
N ALA A 253 -21.71 28.73 8.35
CA ALA A 253 -20.43 29.33 7.96
C ALA A 253 -19.70 28.44 6.94
N ALA A 254 -18.77 29.00 6.17
CA ALA A 254 -18.01 28.28 5.15
C ALA A 254 -17.11 27.15 5.72
N VAL A 255 -16.91 27.12 7.04
CA VAL A 255 -16.06 26.16 7.74
C VAL A 255 -16.78 25.67 9.00
N THR A 256 -16.67 24.38 9.29
CA THR A 256 -17.22 23.72 10.48
C THR A 256 -16.18 22.80 11.12
N THR A 257 -16.51 22.10 12.20
CA THR A 257 -15.62 21.14 12.86
C THR A 257 -16.28 19.77 13.03
N VAL A 258 -15.58 18.70 12.67
CA VAL A 258 -16.01 17.31 12.89
C VAL A 258 -14.88 16.56 13.60
N GLY A 259 -15.15 15.96 14.76
CA GLY A 259 -14.13 15.23 15.52
C GLY A 259 -12.91 16.07 15.92
N GLY A 260 -13.10 17.38 16.15
CA GLY A 260 -12.01 18.31 16.46
C GLY A 260 -11.16 18.76 15.26
N GLN A 261 -11.47 18.30 14.04
CA GLN A 261 -10.80 18.71 12.80
C GLN A 261 -11.61 19.81 12.09
N MET A 262 -10.93 20.79 11.53
CA MET A 262 -11.53 21.85 10.73
C MET A 262 -11.94 21.29 9.36
N VAL A 263 -13.20 21.50 8.97
CA VAL A 263 -13.82 21.00 7.74
C VAL A 263 -14.28 22.19 6.90
N GLY A 264 -13.72 22.33 5.70
CA GLY A 264 -14.12 23.32 4.69
C GLY A 264 -14.56 22.65 3.37
N PRO A 265 -14.90 23.44 2.34
CA PRO A 265 -15.44 22.94 1.08
C PRO A 265 -14.60 21.84 0.39
N PRO A 266 -13.25 21.90 0.38
CA PRO A 266 -12.44 20.82 -0.21
C PRO A 266 -12.60 19.48 0.51
N LEU A 267 -12.70 19.50 1.85
CA LEU A 267 -12.87 18.29 2.66
C LEU A 267 -14.28 17.71 2.51
N VAL A 268 -15.30 18.56 2.36
CA VAL A 268 -16.68 18.13 2.04
C VAL A 268 -16.74 17.48 0.65
N ALA A 269 -16.09 18.07 -0.35
CA ALA A 269 -16.03 17.49 -1.69
C ALA A 269 -15.30 16.14 -1.71
N ALA A 270 -14.17 16.02 -1.00
CA ALA A 270 -13.44 14.76 -0.86
C ALA A 270 -14.29 13.69 -0.15
N ALA A 271 -14.98 14.05 0.93
CA ALA A 271 -15.88 13.16 1.63
C ALA A 271 -17.07 12.70 0.75
N GLN A 272 -17.65 13.62 -0.03
CA GLN A 272 -18.70 13.28 -0.98
C GLN A 272 -18.21 12.29 -2.05
N ALA A 273 -16.96 12.43 -2.51
CA ALA A 273 -16.36 11.47 -3.45
C ALA A 273 -16.25 10.07 -2.84
N VAL A 274 -15.85 9.95 -1.56
CA VAL A 274 -15.81 8.67 -0.84
C VAL A 274 -17.19 8.03 -0.73
N VAL A 275 -18.22 8.82 -0.40
CA VAL A 275 -19.61 8.33 -0.31
C VAL A 275 -20.12 7.84 -1.68
N ASN A 276 -19.85 8.61 -2.74
CA ASN A 276 -20.23 8.24 -4.11
C ASN A 276 -19.53 6.95 -4.56
N GLN A 277 -18.25 6.79 -4.23
CA GLN A 277 -17.47 5.60 -4.54
C GLN A 277 -18.02 4.35 -3.83
N ALA A 278 -18.42 4.48 -2.57
CA ALA A 278 -19.03 3.39 -1.81
C ALA A 278 -20.40 2.99 -2.39
N ALA A 279 -21.23 3.96 -2.78
CA ALA A 279 -22.52 3.70 -3.43
C ALA A 279 -22.37 2.97 -4.78
N ALA A 280 -21.39 3.37 -5.60
CA ALA A 280 -21.08 2.69 -6.86
C ALA A 280 -20.57 1.25 -6.64
N SER A 281 -19.80 1.03 -5.56
CA SER A 281 -19.30 -0.30 -5.18
C SER A 281 -20.41 -1.23 -4.67
N ALA A 282 -21.42 -0.70 -3.98
CA ALA A 282 -22.56 -1.46 -3.45
C ALA A 282 -23.53 -1.97 -4.53
N SER A 283 -23.61 -1.25 -5.67
CA SER A 283 -24.42 -1.63 -6.85
C SER A 283 -23.79 -2.76 -7.67
N THR A 284 -22.50 -3.05 -7.45
CA THR A 284 -21.71 -4.04 -8.20
C THR A 284 -21.42 -5.27 -7.34
N ARG A 285 -22.41 -5.75 -6.56
CA ARG A 285 -22.23 -6.93 -5.71
C ARG A 285 -21.85 -8.15 -6.56
N LEU A 286 -20.58 -8.51 -6.50
CA LEU A 286 -20.08 -9.82 -6.91
C LEU A 286 -20.93 -10.89 -6.21
N PRO A 287 -21.20 -12.04 -6.87
CA PRO A 287 -21.68 -13.20 -6.13
C PRO A 287 -20.70 -13.44 -4.99
N GLN A 288 -21.23 -13.57 -3.77
CA GLN A 288 -20.44 -14.00 -2.62
C GLN A 288 -19.57 -15.16 -3.08
N LEU A 289 -18.25 -15.04 -2.91
CA LEU A 289 -17.39 -16.22 -2.91
C LEU A 289 -18.11 -17.19 -1.97
N LYS A 290 -18.62 -18.30 -2.51
CA LYS A 290 -19.08 -19.39 -1.66
C LYS A 290 -17.86 -19.69 -0.80
N GLU A 291 -17.99 -19.41 0.49
CA GLU A 291 -17.01 -19.83 1.47
C GLU A 291 -16.72 -21.29 1.16
N PRO A 292 -15.43 -21.71 1.10
CA PRO A 292 -15.13 -23.13 1.00
C PRO A 292 -15.97 -23.82 2.06
N PRO A 293 -16.68 -24.92 1.73
CA PRO A 293 -17.60 -25.55 2.67
C PRO A 293 -16.87 -25.69 3.99
N MET A 294 -17.40 -25.03 5.02
CA MET A 294 -16.90 -25.22 6.38
C MET A 294 -16.93 -26.72 6.60
N ASN A 295 -15.76 -27.33 6.69
CA ASN A 295 -15.69 -28.69 7.19
C ASN A 295 -16.31 -28.63 8.57
N SER A 296 -17.52 -29.18 8.68
CA SER A 296 -18.24 -29.38 9.93
C SER A 296 -17.53 -30.51 10.68
N SER A 297 -16.33 -30.23 11.15
CA SER A 297 -15.55 -30.98 12.13
C SER A 297 -14.10 -30.51 12.01
N THR A 298 -13.66 -29.68 12.95
CA THR A 298 -12.71 -30.05 14.02
C THR A 298 -12.45 -28.79 14.85
N ALA A 299 -12.47 -28.93 16.17
CA ALA A 299 -12.36 -27.85 17.15
C ALA A 299 -11.38 -26.73 16.75
N THR A 300 -11.88 -25.50 16.55
CA THR A 300 -11.03 -24.31 16.40
C THR A 300 -10.71 -23.77 17.77
N THR A 301 -9.74 -24.38 18.43
CA THR A 301 -9.03 -23.72 19.54
C THR A 301 -8.52 -22.37 19.07
N THR A 302 -8.78 -21.33 19.86
CA THR A 302 -8.28 -19.98 19.62
C THR A 302 -6.77 -20.00 19.33
N PRO A 303 -6.30 -19.43 18.20
CA PRO A 303 -4.89 -19.37 17.89
C PRO A 303 -4.08 -18.73 19.02
N GLN A 304 -2.90 -19.27 19.32
CA GLN A 304 -2.03 -18.74 20.37
C GLN A 304 -1.69 -17.27 20.09
N GLY A 305 -1.82 -16.42 21.11
CA GLY A 305 -1.62 -14.98 20.98
C GLY A 305 -2.85 -14.22 20.46
N TYR A 306 -3.99 -14.89 20.27
CA TYR A 306 -5.25 -14.26 19.86
C TYR A 306 -6.37 -14.53 20.88
N ARG A 307 -7.45 -13.75 20.78
CA ARG A 307 -8.72 -13.93 21.49
C ARG A 307 -9.88 -13.92 20.51
N GLU A 308 -10.92 -14.70 20.77
CA GLU A 308 -12.13 -14.70 19.95
C GLU A 308 -13.01 -13.50 20.31
N VAL A 309 -13.37 -12.71 19.31
CA VAL A 309 -14.24 -11.51 19.46
C VAL A 309 -15.59 -11.68 18.74
N GLY A 310 -15.82 -12.87 18.18
CA GLY A 310 -17.03 -13.26 17.47
C GLY A 310 -16.77 -14.60 16.77
N LYS A 311 -17.84 -15.30 16.36
CA LYS A 311 -17.73 -16.64 15.77
C LYS A 311 -16.74 -16.66 14.59
N GLY A 312 -15.59 -17.31 14.78
CA GLY A 312 -14.53 -17.40 13.76
C GLY A 312 -13.78 -16.09 13.51
N ARG A 313 -13.90 -15.10 14.40
CA ARG A 313 -13.20 -13.81 14.34
C ARG A 313 -12.28 -13.67 15.53
N PHE A 314 -11.00 -13.48 15.26
CA PHE A 314 -9.96 -13.39 16.28
C PHE A 314 -9.29 -12.02 16.26
N ARG A 315 -8.93 -11.50 17.43
CA ARG A 315 -8.10 -10.30 17.61
C ARG A 315 -6.82 -10.68 18.33
N GLU A 316 -5.72 -10.06 17.96
CA GLU A 316 -4.43 -10.30 18.59
C GLU A 316 -4.40 -9.76 20.03
N ASN A 317 -3.72 -10.46 20.93
CA ASN A 317 -3.47 -10.00 22.29
C ASN A 317 -2.21 -9.11 22.31
N VAL A 318 -2.42 -7.80 22.39
CA VAL A 318 -1.32 -6.82 22.57
C VAL A 318 -1.03 -6.62 24.05
N GLY A 319 0.26 -6.57 24.40
CA GLY A 319 0.78 -6.36 25.75
C GLY A 319 0.44 -7.48 26.74
N ALA A 320 0.94 -7.36 27.95
CA ALA A 320 0.72 -8.32 29.03
C ALA A 320 0.24 -7.62 30.31
N GLY A 321 -0.50 -8.35 31.14
CA GLY A 321 -0.93 -7.94 32.48
C GLY A 321 0.06 -8.35 33.56
N LEU A 322 -0.19 -7.91 34.79
CA LEU A 322 0.69 -8.25 35.91
C LEU A 322 0.83 -9.77 36.11
N THR A 323 -0.25 -10.54 35.95
CA THR A 323 -0.26 -12.00 36.16
C THR A 323 0.50 -12.77 35.09
N ASP A 324 0.80 -12.14 33.96
CA ASP A 324 1.54 -12.78 32.86
C ASP A 324 3.05 -12.81 33.10
N PHE A 325 3.53 -12.07 34.12
CA PHE A 325 4.95 -11.92 34.42
C PHE A 325 5.37 -12.69 35.67
N VAL A 326 6.41 -13.50 35.51
CA VAL A 326 7.13 -14.16 36.60
C VAL A 326 8.58 -13.68 36.58
N VAL A 327 9.10 -13.31 37.74
CA VAL A 327 10.50 -12.88 37.89
C VAL A 327 11.44 -13.97 37.38
N GLY A 328 12.42 -13.57 36.59
CA GLY A 328 13.37 -14.46 35.90
C GLY A 328 12.91 -14.95 34.53
N GLN A 329 11.68 -14.67 34.10
CA GLN A 329 11.26 -14.93 32.72
C GLN A 329 12.03 -14.06 31.74
N VAL A 330 12.37 -14.66 30.61
CA VAL A 330 13.08 -13.98 29.53
C VAL A 330 12.29 -14.09 28.24
N PHE A 331 12.00 -12.94 27.64
CA PHE A 331 11.21 -12.79 26.43
C PHE A 331 12.10 -12.33 25.29
N GLU A 332 12.18 -13.11 24.22
CA GLU A 332 12.88 -12.73 22.99
C GLU A 332 11.93 -12.00 22.04
N HIS A 333 12.35 -10.83 21.57
CA HIS A 333 11.55 -10.01 20.66
C HIS A 333 12.04 -10.20 19.23
N ARG A 334 11.12 -10.62 18.36
CA ARG A 334 11.38 -10.91 16.94
C ARG A 334 10.25 -10.35 16.06
N PRO A 335 10.53 -10.02 14.78
CA PRO A 335 11.83 -10.09 14.09
C PRO A 335 12.82 -9.02 14.57
N GLY A 336 14.09 -9.17 14.17
CA GLY A 336 15.06 -8.08 14.31
C GLY A 336 14.76 -6.93 13.35
N ARG A 337 15.31 -5.74 13.61
CA ARG A 337 15.12 -4.55 12.78
C ARG A 337 16.47 -3.97 12.37
N THR A 338 16.69 -3.83 11.06
CA THR A 338 17.86 -3.15 10.51
C THR A 338 17.77 -1.65 10.72
N VAL A 339 18.85 -1.05 11.22
CA VAL A 339 19.00 0.39 11.37
C VAL A 339 19.20 1.01 9.99
N THR A 340 18.36 1.97 9.63
CA THR A 340 18.44 2.67 8.34
C THR A 340 19.02 4.07 8.51
N GLU A 341 19.52 4.64 7.42
CA GLU A 341 19.97 6.04 7.42
C GLU A 341 18.82 7.00 7.77
N THR A 342 17.60 6.71 7.32
CA THR A 342 16.41 7.49 7.65
C THR A 342 16.12 7.50 9.15
N ASP A 343 16.28 6.36 9.86
CA ASP A 343 16.11 6.32 11.31
C ASP A 343 17.06 7.28 12.02
N HIS A 344 18.29 7.33 11.52
CA HIS A 344 19.34 8.16 12.06
C HIS A 344 19.07 9.64 11.78
N VAL A 345 18.86 10.02 10.53
CA VAL A 345 18.63 11.41 10.10
C VAL A 345 17.38 11.99 10.78
N LEU A 346 16.28 11.22 10.85
CA LEU A 346 15.07 11.67 11.54
C LEU A 346 15.32 11.89 13.03
N ASN A 347 16.10 11.01 13.69
CA ASN A 347 16.43 11.20 15.09
C ASN A 347 17.28 12.44 15.33
N LEU A 348 18.30 12.69 14.50
CA LEU A 348 19.13 13.89 14.61
C LEU A 348 18.28 15.16 14.41
N ALA A 349 17.40 15.16 13.41
CA ALA A 349 16.48 16.28 13.17
C ALA A 349 15.51 16.51 14.34
N LEU A 350 14.92 15.44 14.88
CA LEU A 350 13.96 15.53 16.00
C LEU A 350 14.61 15.95 17.32
N THR A 351 15.84 15.53 17.56
CA THR A 351 16.55 15.81 18.82
C THR A 351 17.40 17.07 18.77
N GLY A 352 17.62 17.65 17.59
CA GLY A 352 18.56 18.74 17.40
C GLY A 352 20.01 18.34 17.66
N ASN A 353 20.34 17.05 17.55
CA ASN A 353 21.70 16.57 17.79
C ASN A 353 22.60 16.93 16.60
N VAL A 354 23.53 17.86 16.84
CA VAL A 354 24.49 18.40 15.86
C VAL A 354 25.90 17.84 16.05
N ALA A 355 26.08 16.75 16.80
CA ALA A 355 27.41 16.18 17.00
C ALA A 355 27.93 15.55 15.68
N PRO A 356 29.12 15.96 15.19
CA PRO A 356 29.59 15.60 13.85
C PRO A 356 29.84 14.11 13.67
N ILE A 357 30.14 13.38 14.74
CA ILE A 357 30.29 11.91 14.74
C ILE A 357 29.05 11.16 14.24
N HIS A 358 27.88 11.83 14.19
CA HIS A 358 26.62 11.28 13.72
C HIS A 358 26.22 11.74 12.32
N SER A 359 26.86 12.77 11.75
CA SER A 359 26.39 13.42 10.52
C SER A 359 27.48 13.80 9.51
N ASP A 360 28.76 13.69 9.89
CA ASP A 360 29.89 14.14 9.07
C ASP A 360 30.88 12.97 8.91
N ILE A 361 30.90 12.40 7.69
CA ILE A 361 31.80 11.29 7.35
C ILE A 361 33.25 11.74 7.34
N GLU A 362 33.56 12.94 6.83
CA GLU A 362 34.92 13.49 6.79
C GLU A 362 35.46 13.67 8.22
N PHE A 363 34.63 14.14 9.15
CA PHE A 363 34.99 14.19 10.57
C PHE A 363 35.25 12.79 11.14
N CYS A 364 34.48 11.79 10.74
CA CYS A 364 34.67 10.40 11.21
C CYS A 364 35.96 9.79 10.68
N GLU A 365 36.42 10.14 9.48
CA GLU A 365 37.70 9.65 8.93
C GLU A 365 38.89 10.07 9.81
N HIS A 366 38.83 11.26 10.43
CA HIS A 366 39.85 11.71 11.40
C HIS A 366 39.84 10.91 12.72
N LEU A 367 38.83 10.08 12.94
CA LEU A 367 38.70 9.15 14.07
C LEU A 367 38.92 7.69 13.65
N ASP A 368 39.53 7.46 12.48
CA ASP A 368 39.75 6.15 11.87
C ASP A 368 38.44 5.36 11.65
N ARG A 369 37.38 6.05 11.21
CA ARG A 369 36.07 5.45 10.91
C ARG A 369 35.59 5.83 9.52
N ASP A 370 35.18 4.82 8.76
CA ASP A 370 34.64 4.94 7.40
C ASP A 370 33.14 5.26 7.35
N ARG A 371 32.48 5.32 8.50
CA ARG A 371 31.03 5.48 8.64
C ARG A 371 30.67 6.34 9.84
N VAL A 372 29.58 7.09 9.70
CA VAL A 372 28.98 7.81 10.84
C VAL A 372 28.46 6.82 11.88
N LEU A 373 28.71 7.14 13.15
CA LEU A 373 28.20 6.35 14.27
C LEU A 373 26.71 6.64 14.44
N VAL A 374 25.87 5.61 14.57
CA VAL A 374 24.44 5.83 14.86
C VAL A 374 24.26 6.40 16.27
N CYS A 375 23.47 7.47 16.38
CA CYS A 375 23.07 8.05 17.66
C CYS A 375 22.48 6.98 18.59
N GLY A 376 22.97 6.90 19.83
CA GLY A 376 22.53 5.92 20.82
C GLY A 376 21.03 5.95 21.11
N MET A 377 20.37 7.11 20.92
CA MET A 377 18.92 7.25 21.06
C MET A 377 18.13 6.46 20.01
N VAL A 378 18.68 6.30 18.81
CA VAL A 378 18.09 5.43 17.76
C VAL A 378 18.14 3.98 18.23
N THR A 379 19.31 3.55 18.72
CA THR A 379 19.51 2.19 19.24
C THR A 379 18.57 1.89 20.41
N LEU A 380 18.44 2.83 21.36
CA LEU A 380 17.49 2.74 22.47
C LEU A 380 16.05 2.65 21.97
N GLY A 381 15.65 3.52 21.05
CA GLY A 381 14.29 3.55 20.50
C GLY A 381 13.91 2.25 19.81
N ILE A 382 14.80 1.68 19.01
CA ILE A 382 14.58 0.40 18.31
C ILE A 382 14.47 -0.75 19.30
N VAL A 383 15.42 -0.87 20.23
CA VAL A 383 15.46 -2.00 21.17
C VAL A 383 14.32 -1.93 22.18
N MET A 384 14.00 -0.74 22.69
CA MET A 384 12.82 -0.54 23.52
C MET A 384 11.53 -0.84 22.76
N GLY A 385 11.39 -0.28 21.55
CA GLY A 385 10.21 -0.45 20.70
C GLY A 385 9.90 -1.92 20.39
N ALA A 386 10.93 -2.74 20.18
CA ALA A 386 10.79 -4.17 19.94
C ALA A 386 10.08 -4.92 21.09
N SER A 387 10.25 -4.46 22.34
CA SER A 387 9.60 -5.06 23.50
C SER A 387 8.13 -4.65 23.69
N VAL A 388 7.69 -3.57 23.04
CA VAL A 388 6.42 -2.92 23.39
C VAL A 388 5.24 -3.83 23.11
N ARG A 389 5.18 -4.46 21.94
CA ARG A 389 4.00 -5.24 21.52
C ARG A 389 3.69 -6.42 22.44
N SER A 390 4.71 -7.10 22.96
CA SER A 390 4.59 -8.29 23.80
C SER A 390 4.55 -7.96 25.30
N ILE A 391 5.35 -6.99 25.75
CA ILE A 391 5.51 -6.69 27.18
C ILE A 391 4.59 -5.53 27.58
N SER A 392 4.86 -4.35 27.04
CA SER A 392 4.31 -3.09 27.55
C SER A 392 3.17 -2.52 26.70
N GLY A 393 2.51 -3.34 25.89
CA GLY A 393 1.50 -2.86 24.92
C GLY A 393 0.24 -2.31 25.58
N LEU A 394 -0.04 -2.76 26.80
CA LEU A 394 -1.11 -2.24 27.67
C LEU A 394 -0.59 -1.30 28.76
N THR A 395 0.68 -0.90 28.68
CA THR A 395 1.28 -0.03 29.68
C THR A 395 0.65 1.36 29.63
N THR A 396 0.19 1.83 30.79
CA THR A 396 -0.40 3.16 30.92
C THR A 396 0.63 4.25 31.17
N ALA A 397 1.75 3.92 31.83
CA ALA A 397 2.86 4.84 31.98
C ALA A 397 4.20 4.11 32.08
N ASN A 398 5.21 4.69 31.44
CA ASN A 398 6.61 4.33 31.66
C ASN A 398 7.13 5.18 32.83
N LEU A 399 7.61 4.53 33.89
CA LEU A 399 8.01 5.20 35.14
C LEU A 399 9.48 5.55 35.16
N ALA A 400 10.33 4.67 34.62
CA ALA A 400 11.77 4.89 34.62
C ALA A 400 12.47 4.14 33.48
N ILE A 401 13.61 4.69 33.07
CA ILE A 401 14.65 4.04 32.28
C ILE A 401 15.95 4.28 33.04
N ASP A 402 16.53 3.22 33.58
CA ASP A 402 17.70 3.28 34.45
C ASP A 402 18.85 2.46 33.87
N GLU A 403 20.06 2.69 34.38
CA GLU A 403 21.26 1.90 34.05
C GLU A 403 21.54 1.72 32.55
N LEU A 404 21.21 2.72 31.72
CA LEU A 404 21.45 2.68 30.28
C LEU A 404 22.96 2.61 29.98
N ARG A 405 23.37 1.56 29.25
CA ARG A 405 24.73 1.36 28.75
C ARG A 405 24.70 1.08 27.25
N LEU A 406 25.48 1.84 26.49
CA LEU A 406 25.77 1.62 25.07
C LEU A 406 27.14 0.92 25.01
N GLU A 407 27.14 -0.40 24.87
CA GLU A 407 28.33 -1.24 25.03
C GLU A 407 29.12 -1.45 23.73
N HIS A 408 28.46 -1.30 22.58
CA HIS A 408 29.09 -1.48 21.26
C HIS A 408 28.53 -0.47 20.26
N PRO A 409 29.37 0.11 19.38
CA PRO A 409 28.90 1.01 18.34
C PRO A 409 27.94 0.30 17.39
N VAL A 410 26.95 1.05 16.91
CA VAL A 410 25.96 0.63 15.92
C VAL A 410 26.09 1.52 14.69
N PHE A 411 25.98 0.93 13.51
CA PHE A 411 26.07 1.61 12.24
C PHE A 411 24.81 1.39 11.41
N VAL A 412 24.57 2.26 10.43
CA VAL A 412 23.55 2.02 9.41
C VAL A 412 23.83 0.67 8.73
N GLY A 413 22.81 -0.16 8.58
CA GLY A 413 22.90 -1.52 8.06
C GLY A 413 23.00 -2.62 9.13
N ASP A 414 23.31 -2.29 10.40
CA ASP A 414 23.26 -3.27 11.48
C ASP A 414 21.83 -3.72 11.78
N THR A 415 21.62 -5.00 12.09
CA THR A 415 20.31 -5.54 12.50
C THR A 415 20.27 -5.75 14.00
N LEU A 416 19.33 -5.07 14.66
CA LEU A 416 19.14 -5.14 16.10
C LEU A 416 18.05 -6.14 16.49
N TYR A 417 18.34 -6.96 17.49
CA TYR A 417 17.44 -7.89 18.17
C TYR A 417 17.31 -7.47 19.62
N ALA A 418 16.17 -7.74 20.26
CA ALA A 418 15.94 -7.38 21.66
C ALA A 418 15.50 -8.58 22.49
N GLN A 419 15.79 -8.51 23.78
CA GLN A 419 15.35 -9.47 24.78
C GLN A 419 15.04 -8.74 26.09
N THR A 420 14.02 -9.17 26.80
CA THR A 420 13.58 -8.61 28.08
C THR A 420 13.57 -9.68 29.16
N GLU A 421 14.26 -9.44 30.27
CA GLU A 421 14.23 -10.24 31.48
C GLU A 421 13.41 -9.52 32.55
N ILE A 422 12.40 -10.19 33.13
CA ILE A 422 11.60 -9.62 34.23
C ILE A 422 12.39 -9.72 35.52
N THR A 423 12.68 -8.58 36.15
CA THR A 423 13.47 -8.52 37.39
C THR A 423 12.59 -8.23 38.62
N GLU A 424 11.45 -7.57 38.44
CA GLU A 424 10.45 -7.36 39.49
C GLU A 424 9.04 -7.31 38.87
N ALA A 425 8.06 -7.90 39.55
CA ALA A 425 6.65 -7.77 39.22
C ALA A 425 5.84 -7.75 40.52
N ARG A 426 5.10 -6.67 40.77
CA ARG A 426 4.30 -6.51 41.99
C ARG A 426 3.07 -5.65 41.77
N GLN A 427 2.08 -5.74 42.67
CA GLN A 427 0.99 -4.78 42.69
C GLN A 427 1.50 -3.37 43.01
N SER A 428 0.88 -2.34 42.41
CA SER A 428 1.10 -0.96 42.81
C SER A 428 0.48 -0.70 44.19
N ARG A 429 1.22 0.00 45.06
CA ARG A 429 0.75 0.35 46.41
C ARG A 429 -0.29 1.48 46.41
N SER A 430 -0.20 2.39 45.44
CA SER A 430 -1.07 3.58 45.36
C SER A 430 -2.23 3.41 44.37
N ARG A 431 -2.13 2.47 43.43
CA ARG A 431 -3.14 2.21 42.40
C ARG A 431 -3.38 0.72 42.22
N PRO A 432 -4.20 0.08 43.05
CA PRO A 432 -4.39 -1.37 43.08
C PRO A 432 -4.91 -1.98 41.77
N GLU A 433 -5.39 -1.19 40.82
CA GLU A 433 -5.78 -1.63 39.47
C GLU A 433 -4.58 -1.87 38.54
N TYR A 434 -3.37 -1.48 38.96
CA TYR A 434 -2.14 -1.67 38.20
C TYR A 434 -1.09 -2.51 38.95
N GLY A 435 -0.29 -3.21 38.17
CA GLY A 435 1.01 -3.75 38.57
C GLY A 435 2.16 -2.83 38.16
N VAL A 436 3.25 -2.88 38.91
CA VAL A 436 4.55 -2.31 38.55
C VAL A 436 5.46 -3.44 38.14
N VAL A 437 6.00 -3.35 36.93
CA VAL A 437 6.96 -4.32 36.39
C VAL A 437 8.27 -3.59 36.12
N THR A 438 9.35 -4.17 36.62
CA THR A 438 10.73 -3.78 36.31
C THR A 438 11.35 -4.89 35.48
N CYS A 439 12.03 -4.51 34.41
CA CYS A 439 12.70 -5.46 33.53
C CYS A 439 14.04 -4.93 33.05
N LYS A 440 14.95 -5.85 32.73
CA LYS A 440 16.21 -5.58 32.05
C LYS A 440 16.03 -5.87 30.57
N ILE A 441 16.30 -4.89 29.72
CA ILE A 441 16.23 -5.01 28.27
C ILE A 441 17.64 -5.00 27.70
N SER A 442 17.97 -6.01 26.91
CA SER A 442 19.25 -6.12 26.19
C SER A 442 19.01 -6.12 24.69
N GLY A 443 19.83 -5.37 23.95
CA GLY A 443 19.84 -5.34 22.50
C GLY A 443 21.13 -5.93 21.93
N PHE A 444 21.00 -6.70 20.85
CA PHE A 444 22.10 -7.41 20.21
C PHE A 444 22.15 -7.10 18.71
N ASN A 445 23.34 -7.06 18.11
CA ASN A 445 23.49 -6.95 16.65
C ASN A 445 23.42 -8.33 15.95
N GLN A 446 23.60 -8.33 14.63
CA GLN A 446 23.64 -9.54 13.78
C GLN A 446 24.70 -10.56 14.20
N ASP A 447 25.80 -10.12 14.82
CA ASP A 447 26.90 -10.97 15.29
C ASP A 447 26.68 -11.45 16.72
N ARG A 448 25.48 -11.25 17.29
CA ARG A 448 25.11 -11.57 18.67
C ARG A 448 25.93 -10.80 19.72
N ARG A 449 26.56 -9.68 19.35
CA ARG A 449 27.20 -8.78 20.31
C ARG A 449 26.15 -7.91 20.96
N ARG A 450 26.21 -7.77 22.29
CA ARG A 450 25.32 -6.86 23.01
C ARG A 450 25.74 -5.42 22.75
N VAL A 451 24.84 -4.62 22.18
CA VAL A 451 25.11 -3.23 21.82
C VAL A 451 24.55 -2.26 22.85
N ILE A 452 23.48 -2.65 23.54
CA ILE A 452 22.79 -1.81 24.52
C ILE A 452 22.18 -2.67 25.63
N VAL A 453 22.17 -2.16 26.85
CA VAL A 453 21.42 -2.73 27.97
C VAL A 453 20.89 -1.61 28.86
N PHE A 454 19.68 -1.76 29.38
CA PHE A 454 19.07 -0.82 30.31
C PHE A 454 17.99 -1.50 31.14
N GLN A 455 17.61 -0.87 32.25
CA GLN A 455 16.43 -1.25 33.04
C GLN A 455 15.25 -0.35 32.67
N ARG A 456 14.05 -0.92 32.71
CA ARG A 456 12.81 -0.20 32.43
C ARG A 456 11.75 -0.58 33.46
N THR A 457 11.13 0.42 34.06
CA THR A 457 10.05 0.25 35.04
C THR A 457 8.78 0.89 34.51
N PHE A 458 7.65 0.18 34.54
CA PHE A 458 6.40 0.66 33.97
C PHE A 458 5.17 0.06 34.66
N PHE A 459 4.01 0.71 34.44
CA PHE A 459 2.72 0.16 34.85
C PHE A 459 2.19 -0.84 33.83
N VAL A 460 1.53 -1.88 34.32
CA VAL A 460 0.72 -2.82 33.55
C VAL A 460 -0.62 -3.00 34.25
N PRO A 461 -1.70 -3.32 33.52
CA PRO A 461 -2.98 -3.57 34.17
C PRO A 461 -2.92 -4.84 35.03
N ALA A 462 -3.61 -4.82 36.16
CA ALA A 462 -3.82 -6.04 36.96
C ALA A 462 -4.75 -7.01 36.21
N ASP A 463 -5.76 -6.48 35.50
CA ASP A 463 -6.65 -7.24 34.61
C ASP A 463 -6.46 -6.79 33.15
N ALA A 464 -5.63 -7.52 32.42
CA ALA A 464 -5.36 -7.23 31.02
C ALA A 464 -6.56 -7.50 30.10
N ALA A 465 -7.46 -8.43 30.46
CA ALA A 465 -8.62 -8.76 29.63
C ALA A 465 -9.63 -7.60 29.63
N ALA A 466 -9.95 -7.08 30.81
CA ALA A 466 -10.85 -5.93 30.96
C ALA A 466 -10.33 -4.69 30.22
N VAL A 467 -9.01 -4.42 30.28
CA VAL A 467 -8.42 -3.29 29.54
C VAL A 467 -8.50 -3.49 28.03
N ARG A 468 -8.21 -4.70 27.52
CA ARG A 468 -8.35 -4.99 26.10
C ARG A 468 -9.80 -4.87 25.61
N ASP A 469 -10.78 -5.27 26.41
CA ASP A 469 -12.20 -5.13 26.06
C ASP A 469 -12.63 -3.67 26.00
N THR A 470 -12.27 -2.87 27.01
CA THR A 470 -12.65 -1.46 27.09
C THR A 470 -11.96 -0.57 26.06
N THR A 471 -10.71 -0.88 25.70
CA THR A 471 -9.92 -0.11 24.73
C THR A 471 -10.06 -0.63 23.29
N ASN A 472 -10.81 -1.72 23.09
CA ASN A 472 -10.95 -2.40 21.80
C ASN A 472 -9.61 -2.89 21.20
N TYR A 473 -8.58 -3.09 22.03
CA TYR A 473 -7.26 -3.61 21.65
C TYR A 473 -7.17 -5.12 21.61
#